data_AF-A0A512CVT4-F1
#
_entry.id   AF-A0A512CVT4-F1
#
_cell.length_a   1.000
_cell.length_b   1.000
_cell.length_c   1.000
_cell.angle_alpha   90.00
_cell.angle_beta   90.00
_cell.angle_gamma   90.00
#
_symmetry.space_group_name_H-M   'P 1'
#
loop_
_entity.id
_entity.type
_entity.pdbx_description
1 polymer ?
#
loop_
_entity_poly.entity_id
_entity_poly.type
_entity_poly.pdbx_seq_one_letter_code
_entity_poly.pdbx_strand_id
1 'polypeptide(L)'
;MGMSPAPRKGPMIAVTRLNGSRFAVNPDLIERVQENPDTTLVMVGGATYVVRESLPDVIALIADFRALVIAAAQSMSVGGVPQLSVLRGESDARESGSRSATGTGTAVTTPTPLRPTEH
;
A
#
# COMPACT_ATOMS: atom_id res chain seq x y z
N MET A 1 -0.12 -19.44 18.77
CA MET A 1 0.53 -19.88 17.51
C MET A 1 0.68 -18.64 16.64
N GLY A 2 1.87 -18.04 16.60
CA GLY A 2 2.08 -16.77 15.90
C GLY A 2 2.14 -17.00 14.39
N MET A 3 1.19 -16.42 13.65
CA MET A 3 1.29 -16.33 12.20
C MET A 3 2.57 -15.55 11.86
N SER A 4 3.57 -16.25 11.33
CA SER A 4 4.67 -15.57 10.64
C SER A 4 4.07 -14.82 9.46
N PRO A 5 4.28 -13.50 9.32
CA PRO A 5 3.76 -12.78 8.17
C PRO A 5 4.41 -13.36 6.91
N ALA A 6 3.58 -13.81 5.97
CA ALA A 6 4.02 -14.21 4.65
C ALA A 6 4.85 -13.07 4.03
N PRO A 7 5.97 -13.36 3.34
CA PRO A 7 6.74 -12.33 2.67
C PRO A 7 5.82 -11.68 1.65
N ARG A 8 5.36 -10.46 1.95
CA ARG A 8 4.67 -9.64 0.98
C ARG A 8 5.67 -9.43 -0.15
N LYS A 9 5.43 -10.04 -1.31
CA LYS A 9 6.08 -9.67 -2.58
C LYS A 9 5.59 -8.26 -2.94
N GLY A 10 5.96 -7.29 -2.13
CA GLY A 10 5.91 -5.89 -2.49
C GLY A 10 6.97 -5.68 -3.56
N PRO A 11 6.72 -4.77 -4.51
CA PRO A 11 7.77 -4.38 -5.41
C PRO A 11 8.81 -3.61 -4.54
N MET A 12 10.08 -4.00 -4.63
CA MET A 12 11.18 -3.45 -3.81
C MET A 12 12.30 -2.92 -4.71
N ILE A 13 13.04 -1.91 -4.26
CA ILE A 13 14.31 -1.48 -4.87
C ILE A 13 15.49 -2.01 -4.06
N ALA A 14 16.57 -2.38 -4.74
CA ALA A 14 17.81 -2.80 -4.08
C ALA A 14 18.77 -1.62 -3.95
N VAL A 15 19.34 -1.46 -2.77
CA VAL A 15 20.32 -0.42 -2.44
C VAL A 15 21.47 -1.02 -1.64
N THR A 16 22.59 -0.30 -1.57
CA THR A 16 23.84 -0.80 -1.00
C THR A 16 24.22 0.05 0.20
N ARG A 17 24.42 -0.58 1.36
CA ARG A 17 24.96 0.10 2.54
C ARG A 17 26.41 0.50 2.30
N LEU A 18 26.91 1.46 3.08
CA LEU A 18 28.32 1.89 3.01
C LEU A 18 29.33 0.75 3.25
N ASN A 19 28.96 -0.28 4.03
CA ASN A 19 29.77 -1.48 4.24
C ASN A 19 29.77 -2.48 3.06
N GLY A 20 29.06 -2.19 1.97
CA GLY A 20 28.96 -3.03 0.79
C GLY A 20 27.85 -4.09 0.82
N SER A 21 27.15 -4.26 1.95
CA SER A 21 26.02 -5.18 1.99
C SER A 21 24.81 -4.60 1.26
N ARG A 22 24.14 -5.44 0.46
CA ARG A 22 22.92 -5.06 -0.24
C ARG A 22 21.68 -5.40 0.57
N PHE A 23 20.67 -4.55 0.47
CA PHE A 23 19.36 -4.79 1.04
C PHE A 23 18.29 -4.16 0.15
N ALA A 24 17.06 -4.63 0.31
CA ALA A 24 15.93 -4.14 -0.46
C ALA A 24 15.04 -3.26 0.43
N VAL A 25 14.51 -2.17 -0.12
CA VAL A 25 13.54 -1.28 0.53
C VAL A 25 12.33 -1.07 -0.35
N ASN A 26 11.17 -0.83 0.27
CA ASN A 26 10.00 -0.38 -0.46
C ASN A 26 10.16 1.12 -0.76
N PRO A 27 10.26 1.53 -2.04
CA PRO A 27 10.42 2.94 -2.39
C PRO A 27 9.21 3.81 -1.99
N ASP A 28 8.01 3.23 -1.90
CA ASP A 28 6.80 3.97 -1.53
C ASP A 28 6.74 4.31 -0.03
N LEU A 29 7.61 3.70 0.79
CA LEU A 29 7.74 4.00 2.21
C LEU A 29 8.92 4.94 2.52
N ILE A 30 9.64 5.40 1.50
CA ILE A 30 10.66 6.44 1.67
C ILE A 30 9.93 7.77 1.85
N GLU A 31 10.10 8.37 3.02
CA GLU A 31 9.56 9.69 3.34
C GLU A 31 10.41 10.78 2.68
N ARG A 32 11.74 10.66 2.78
CA ARG A 32 12.69 11.62 2.21
C ARG A 32 14.05 11.00 1.96
N VAL A 33 14.77 11.59 1.02
CA VAL A 33 16.17 11.31 0.70
C VAL A 33 16.98 12.58 0.95
N GLN A 34 18.07 12.48 1.70
CA GLN A 34 18.98 13.59 2.00
C GLN A 34 20.40 13.18 1.66
N GLU A 35 21.20 14.09 1.14
CA GLU A 35 22.62 13.85 0.80
C GLU A 35 23.48 14.80 1.63
N ASN A 36 24.24 14.27 2.59
CA ASN A 36 25.23 15.04 3.37
C ASN A 36 26.09 14.15 4.30
N PRO A 37 27.38 13.92 4.03
CA PRO A 37 28.03 13.81 2.71
C PRO A 37 27.59 12.55 1.95
N ASP A 38 27.02 11.58 2.67
CA ASP A 38 26.46 10.34 2.15
C ASP A 38 24.94 10.47 1.98
N THR A 39 24.35 9.57 1.18
CA THR A 39 22.90 9.56 0.96
C THR A 39 22.19 8.78 2.07
N THR A 40 21.17 9.42 2.65
CA THR A 40 20.36 8.90 3.75
C THR A 40 18.90 8.80 3.32
N LEU A 41 18.35 7.59 3.41
CA LEU A 41 16.94 7.29 3.22
C LEU A 41 16.24 7.32 4.58
N VAL A 42 15.24 8.19 4.72
CA VAL A 42 14.37 8.23 5.90
C VAL A 42 13.03 7.63 5.52
N MET A 43 12.61 6.61 6.25
CA MET A 43 11.34 5.91 6.05
C MET A 43 10.23 6.57 6.84
N VAL A 44 8.97 6.43 6.40
CA VAL A 44 7.78 6.95 7.09
C VAL A 44 7.66 6.46 8.55
N GLY A 45 8.23 5.30 8.88
CA GLY A 45 8.28 4.77 10.24
C GLY A 45 9.43 5.30 11.12
N GLY A 46 10.19 6.29 10.65
CA GLY A 46 11.36 6.84 11.34
C GLY A 46 12.64 5.99 11.21
N ALA A 47 12.58 4.83 10.55
CA ALA A 47 13.78 4.06 10.23
C ALA A 47 14.66 4.82 9.23
N THR A 48 15.97 4.75 9.41
CA THR A 48 16.93 5.49 8.59
C THR A 48 18.02 4.57 8.07
N TYR A 49 18.36 4.71 6.79
CA TYR A 49 19.42 3.93 6.13
C TYR A 49 20.39 4.83 5.39
N VAL A 50 21.69 4.60 5.60
CA VAL A 50 22.74 5.26 4.83
C VAL A 50 23.19 4.34 3.70
N VAL A 51 23.18 4.85 2.48
CA VAL A 51 23.39 4.10 1.25
C VAL A 51 24.50 4.72 0.40
N ARG A 52 25.06 3.92 -0.51
CA ARG A 52 26.14 4.34 -1.44
C ARG A 52 25.60 5.03 -2.68
N GLU A 53 24.36 4.71 -3.06
CA GLU A 53 23.67 5.34 -4.18
C GLU A 53 23.52 6.83 -3.90
N SER A 54 23.84 7.67 -4.88
CA SER A 54 23.66 9.13 -4.76
C SER A 54 22.17 9.50 -4.77
N LEU A 55 21.85 10.74 -4.36
CA LEU A 55 20.48 11.25 -4.47
C LEU A 55 19.84 11.03 -5.86
N PRO A 56 20.48 11.38 -7.00
CA PRO A 56 19.92 11.13 -8.32
C PRO A 56 19.78 9.64 -8.66
N ASP A 57 20.70 8.78 -8.22
CA ASP A 57 20.59 7.33 -8.43
C ASP A 57 19.36 6.76 -7.71
N VAL A 58 19.12 7.18 -6.46
CA VAL A 58 17.94 6.76 -5.70
C VAL A 58 16.66 7.22 -6.41
N ILE A 59 16.62 8.44 -6.93
CA ILE A 59 15.48 8.95 -7.70
C ILE A 59 15.25 8.10 -8.96
N ALA A 60 16.31 7.76 -9.68
CA ALA A 60 16.23 6.91 -10.87
C ALA A 60 15.69 5.51 -10.52
N LEU A 61 16.21 4.88 -9.45
CA LEU A 61 15.73 3.59 -8.96
C LEU A 61 14.21 3.61 -8.66
N ILE A 62 13.73 4.69 -8.04
CA ILE A 62 12.29 4.86 -7.73
C ILE A 62 11.48 5.06 -9.02
N ALA A 63 11.98 5.82 -9.98
CA ALA A 63 11.31 6.07 -11.25
C ALA A 63 11.20 4.79 -12.10
N ASP A 64 12.32 4.07 -12.28
CA ASP A 64 12.40 2.80 -13.00
C ASP A 64 11.46 1.76 -12.39
N PHE A 65 11.44 1.71 -11.07
CA PHE A 65 10.54 0.87 -10.32
C PHE A 65 9.06 1.16 -10.63
N ARG A 66 8.64 2.43 -10.56
CA ARG A 66 7.26 2.83 -10.85
C ARG A 66 6.90 2.53 -12.30
N ALA A 67 7.81 2.78 -13.23
CA ALA A 67 7.63 2.44 -14.64
C ALA A 67 7.43 0.93 -14.83
N LEU A 68 8.22 0.09 -14.15
CA LEU A 68 8.10 -1.36 -14.18
C LEU A 68 6.74 -1.83 -13.65
N VAL A 69 6.28 -1.29 -12.52
CA VAL A 69 4.97 -1.63 -11.95
C VAL A 69 3.84 -1.28 -12.93
N ILE A 70 3.89 -0.11 -13.55
CA ILE A 70 2.91 0.34 -14.54
C ILE A 70 2.93 -0.54 -15.79
N ALA A 71 4.12 -0.84 -16.32
CA ALA A 71 4.27 -1.70 -17.49
C ALA A 71 3.75 -3.12 -17.24
N ALA A 72 4.03 -3.68 -16.07
CA ALA A 72 3.51 -4.98 -15.65
C ALA A 72 1.98 -4.98 -15.51
N ALA A 73 1.40 -3.90 -14.99
CA ALA A 73 -0.06 -3.77 -14.90
C ALA A 73 -0.73 -3.71 -16.28
N GLN A 74 -0.12 -3.01 -17.25
CA GLN A 74 -0.62 -2.94 -18.63
C GLN A 74 -0.49 -4.27 -19.37
N SER A 75 0.57 -5.04 -19.14
CA SER A 75 0.70 -6.36 -19.78
C SER A 75 -0.31 -7.38 -19.24
N MET A 76 -0.76 -7.23 -17.98
CA MET A 76 -1.83 -8.03 -17.39
C MET A 76 -3.23 -7.68 -17.93
N SER A 77 -3.44 -6.48 -18.49
CA SER A 77 -4.75 -6.04 -19.02
C SER A 77 -5.00 -6.43 -20.48
N VAL A 78 -4.02 -7.08 -21.15
CA VAL A 78 -4.23 -7.72 -22.46
C VAL A 78 -4.99 -9.04 -22.27
N GLY A 79 -6.30 -8.93 -22.01
CA GLY A 79 -7.18 -10.08 -21.82
C GLY A 79 -8.59 -9.80 -21.29
N GLY A 80 -8.94 -8.55 -20.99
CA GLY A 80 -10.22 -8.17 -20.42
C GLY A 80 -10.04 -7.44 -19.09
N VAL A 81 -10.91 -6.47 -18.81
CA VAL A 81 -10.85 -5.63 -17.61
C VAL A 81 -10.81 -6.48 -16.33
N PRO A 82 -9.74 -6.44 -15.52
CA PRO A 82 -9.75 -7.09 -14.22
C PRO A 82 -10.71 -6.31 -13.32
N GLN A 83 -11.88 -6.90 -13.05
CA GLN A 83 -12.82 -6.42 -12.05
C GLN A 83 -12.19 -6.63 -10.67
N LEU A 84 -11.71 -5.55 -10.06
CA LEU A 84 -11.36 -5.53 -8.64
C LEU A 84 -12.66 -5.62 -7.84
N SER A 85 -13.05 -6.82 -7.42
CA SER A 85 -14.17 -7.01 -6.51
C SER A 85 -13.72 -6.81 -5.07
N VAL A 86 -14.36 -5.86 -4.38
CA VAL A 86 -14.20 -5.71 -2.93
C VAL A 86 -14.96 -6.86 -2.28
N LEU A 87 -14.24 -7.88 -1.80
CA LEU A 87 -14.83 -8.93 -0.95
C LEU A 87 -15.20 -8.30 0.40
N ARG A 88 -16.44 -7.83 0.50
CA ARG A 88 -17.05 -7.49 1.79
C ARG A 88 -17.05 -8.77 2.62
N GLY A 89 -16.32 -8.79 3.73
CA GLY A 89 -16.26 -9.96 4.61
C GLY A 89 -17.65 -10.29 5.15
N GLU A 90 -18.31 -11.27 4.54
CA GLU A 90 -19.50 -11.89 5.09
C GLU A 90 -19.05 -12.95 6.10
N SER A 91 -19.19 -12.62 7.38
CA SER A 91 -19.26 -13.62 8.44
C SER A 91 -20.43 -13.25 9.34
N ASP A 92 -21.62 -13.36 8.78
CA ASP A 92 -22.82 -13.54 9.58
C ASP A 92 -23.75 -14.56 8.90
N ALA A 93 -23.59 -15.81 9.32
CA ALA A 93 -24.60 -16.82 9.18
C ALA A 93 -24.40 -17.76 10.37
N ARG A 94 -25.28 -17.72 11.38
CA ARG A 94 -26.52 -18.52 11.38
C ARG A 94 -27.41 -18.08 12.54
N GLU A 95 -28.54 -17.43 12.25
CA GLU A 95 -29.74 -17.73 13.02
C GLU A 95 -30.93 -17.93 12.08
N SER A 96 -31.50 -19.12 12.21
CA SER A 96 -32.64 -19.62 11.46
C SER A 96 -33.91 -19.05 12.08
N GLY A 97 -34.73 -18.34 11.28
CA GLY A 97 -36.02 -17.87 11.75
C GLY A 97 -36.90 -17.34 10.61
N SER A 98 -37.75 -18.21 10.08
CA SER A 98 -38.83 -17.87 9.15
C SER A 98 -39.75 -16.78 9.71
N ARG A 99 -40.15 -15.80 8.87
CA ARG A 99 -41.55 -15.40 8.65
C ARG A 99 -41.65 -14.26 7.63
N SER A 100 -42.52 -14.49 6.64
CA SER A 100 -43.04 -13.50 5.71
C SER A 100 -43.78 -12.37 6.44
N ALA A 101 -43.55 -11.12 6.02
CA ALA A 101 -44.54 -10.06 6.13
C ALA A 101 -44.29 -8.97 5.07
N THR A 102 -45.29 -8.77 4.23
CA THR A 102 -45.50 -7.64 3.32
C THR A 102 -45.42 -6.31 4.07
N GLY A 103 -44.71 -5.32 3.51
CA GLY A 103 -44.69 -3.96 4.04
C GLY A 103 -44.05 -2.96 3.08
N THR A 104 -44.90 -2.22 2.37
CA THR A 104 -44.57 -0.97 1.69
C THR A 104 -44.03 0.07 2.68
N GLY A 105 -42.94 0.76 2.35
CA GLY A 105 -42.45 1.86 3.19
C GLY A 105 -41.23 2.57 2.62
N THR A 106 -41.46 3.62 1.86
CA THR A 106 -40.49 4.67 1.55
C THR A 106 -39.96 5.29 2.84
N ALA A 107 -38.64 5.33 3.05
CA ALA A 107 -38.05 6.21 4.04
C ALA A 107 -36.64 6.62 3.63
N VAL A 108 -36.54 7.86 3.16
CA VAL A 108 -35.34 8.69 3.18
C VAL A 108 -34.81 8.76 4.63
N THR A 109 -33.51 8.57 4.82
CA THR A 109 -32.84 8.91 6.07
C THR A 109 -31.54 9.65 5.76
N THR A 110 -31.46 10.81 6.39
CA THR A 110 -30.51 11.91 6.32
C THR A 110 -29.07 11.52 6.66
N PRO A 111 -28.06 12.15 6.02
CA PRO A 111 -26.67 12.00 6.43
C PRO A 111 -26.42 12.73 7.76
N THR A 112 -25.76 12.03 8.69
CA THR A 112 -25.32 12.55 10.00
C THR A 112 -24.25 13.64 9.83
N PRO A 113 -24.38 14.82 10.46
CA PRO A 113 -23.36 15.87 10.37
C PRO A 113 -22.13 15.52 11.24
N LEU A 114 -20.94 15.67 10.66
CA LEU A 114 -19.65 15.62 11.32
C LEU A 114 -19.47 16.86 12.21
N ARG A 115 -19.12 16.68 13.48
CA ARG A 115 -18.68 17.78 14.36
C ARG A 115 -17.24 18.18 13.98
N PRO A 116 -16.93 19.47 13.84
CA PRO A 116 -15.55 19.95 13.79
C PRO A 116 -14.99 19.98 15.22
N THR A 117 -13.84 19.34 15.45
CA THR A 117 -13.00 19.61 16.62
C THR A 117 -12.01 20.70 16.22
N GLU A 118 -12.21 21.91 16.76
CA GLU A 118 -11.23 22.99 16.71
C GLU A 118 -10.56 23.17 18.08
N HIS A 119 -9.28 23.56 17.99
CA HIS A 119 -8.27 23.90 19.00
C HIS A 119 -7.57 22.77 19.77
#